data_AF-A0A7R9D8N6-F1
#
_entry.id   AF-A0A7R9D8N6-F1
#
_cell.length_a   1.000
_cell.length_b   1.000
_cell.length_c   1.000
_cell.angle_alpha   90.00
_cell.angle_beta   90.00
_cell.angle_gamma   90.00
#
_symmetry.space_group_name_H-M   'P 1'
#
loop_
_entity.id
_entity.type
_entity.pdbx_description
1 polymer ?
#
loop_
_entity_poly.entity_id
_entity_poly.type
_entity_poly.pdbx_seq_one_letter_code
_entity_poly.pdbx_strand_id
1 'polypeptide(L)'
;MIDWLTIKYRPYIRPNIALQNGVLRLASNTNYSPVLLQATVKFNKMLAENSELREELDHLIKERSHFNQLYQQLTSRLQSGKKVIVDLIEQATLAYDQREEAQSKLQALKDRGRVDLSVHSQEMRELQRQLDHNAKLQEFLGIKGQKRVMADLEERERQKKQNQKESQEQMIAMYQVILEKIKACSGEAEVDRLSAQFIKQEEENFALFNYVNELNNELELLQDQVNELKSKIEGQHEANRERAARHKETLGELDAEVSFRMRDADQSQDKLDATNKILSNLLEGIENIFELVRCDNAPILELLGNSSNVSSHSVMLYLGIIERRINDLLRLALYRNKIAAMG
;
A
#
# COMPACT_ATOMS: atom_id res chain seq x y z
N MET A 1 1.04 12.86 -37.68
CA MET A 1 1.68 14.01 -38.37
C MET A 1 0.89 14.27 -39.64
N ILE A 2 -0.31 14.84 -39.48
CA ILE A 2 -1.12 15.37 -40.58
C ILE A 2 -0.96 16.87 -40.46
N ASP A 3 -0.40 17.47 -41.51
CA ASP A 3 0.08 18.83 -41.54
C ASP A 3 -1.11 19.81 -41.49
N TRP A 4 -1.49 20.24 -40.28
CA TRP A 4 -2.53 21.25 -40.05
C TRP A 4 -2.07 22.68 -40.40
N LEU A 5 -0.83 22.83 -40.87
CA LEU A 5 -0.27 24.12 -41.30
C LEU A 5 -0.74 24.56 -42.69
N THR A 6 -1.38 23.69 -43.48
CA THR A 6 -1.84 24.03 -44.84
C THR A 6 -3.16 24.83 -44.88
N ILE A 7 -3.79 25.07 -43.73
CA ILE A 7 -4.94 26.01 -43.58
C ILE A 7 -4.45 27.31 -42.90
N LYS A 8 -3.19 27.67 -43.08
CA LYS A 8 -2.72 29.03 -42.82
C LYS A 8 -2.76 29.83 -44.12
N TYR A 9 -3.48 30.95 -44.06
CA TYR A 9 -3.51 32.01 -45.08
C TYR A 9 -4.16 31.66 -46.42
N ARG A 10 -5.50 31.65 -46.46
CA ARG A 10 -6.16 32.22 -47.63
C ARG A 10 -6.33 33.72 -47.37
N PRO A 11 -5.53 34.59 -48.02
CA PRO A 11 -5.68 36.03 -47.84
C PRO A 11 -7.08 36.45 -48.29
N TYR A 12 -7.63 37.39 -47.54
CA TYR A 12 -8.89 38.07 -47.74
C TYR A 12 -9.03 38.52 -49.20
N ILE A 13 -9.71 37.73 -50.04
CA ILE A 13 -10.23 38.24 -51.30
C ILE A 13 -11.46 39.05 -50.91
N ARG A 14 -11.26 40.35 -50.69
CA ARG A 14 -12.39 41.30 -50.61
C ARG A 14 -13.30 40.98 -51.81
N PRO A 15 -14.61 40.78 -51.61
CA PRO A 15 -15.53 40.85 -52.74
C PRO A 15 -15.26 42.21 -53.39
N ASN A 16 -14.80 42.12 -54.63
CA ASN A 16 -14.43 43.24 -55.47
C ASN A 16 -15.55 44.30 -55.38
N ILE A 17 -15.22 45.55 -55.05
CA ILE A 17 -16.14 46.70 -55.08
C ILE A 17 -16.84 46.79 -56.46
N ALA A 18 -16.28 46.15 -57.49
CA ALA A 18 -16.92 45.91 -58.79
C ALA A 18 -18.27 45.16 -58.74
N LEU A 19 -18.54 44.28 -57.75
CA LEU A 19 -19.83 43.59 -57.64
C LEU A 19 -20.92 44.45 -56.99
N GLN A 20 -20.57 45.41 -56.13
CA GLN A 20 -21.50 46.45 -55.68
C GLN A 20 -21.82 47.45 -56.80
N ASN A 21 -20.83 47.76 -57.65
CA ASN A 21 -21.00 48.68 -58.78
C ASN A 21 -21.70 48.04 -60.00
N GLY A 22 -21.74 46.71 -60.11
CA GLY A 22 -22.46 46.00 -61.17
C GLY A 22 -23.99 45.98 -60.98
N VAL A 23 -24.45 46.01 -59.73
CA VAL A 23 -25.90 45.96 -59.40
C VAL A 23 -26.57 47.31 -59.61
N LEU A 24 -25.83 48.43 -59.49
CA LEU A 24 -26.34 49.78 -59.76
C LEU A 24 -26.61 50.06 -61.25
N ARG A 25 -26.08 49.23 -62.18
CA ARG A 25 -26.30 49.39 -63.64
C ARG A 25 -27.52 48.65 -64.19
N LEU A 26 -28.27 47.91 -63.38
CA LEU A 26 -29.50 47.22 -63.81
C LEU A 26 -30.79 47.97 -63.45
N ALA A 27 -30.68 49.19 -62.91
CA ALA A 27 -31.82 50.03 -62.54
C ALA A 27 -32.50 50.75 -63.74
N SER A 28 -32.11 50.45 -64.98
CA SER A 28 -32.63 51.10 -66.19
C SER A 28 -33.48 50.19 -67.10
N ASN A 29 -33.95 49.04 -66.62
CA ASN A 29 -34.94 48.23 -67.33
C ASN A 29 -36.11 47.86 -66.39
N THR A 30 -37.11 48.73 -66.38
CA THR A 30 -38.39 48.57 -65.70
C THR A 30 -39.17 47.41 -66.30
N ASN A 31 -39.13 46.23 -65.64
CA ASN A 31 -40.22 45.22 -65.53
C ASN A 31 -39.80 43.85 -64.97
N TYR A 32 -38.60 43.71 -64.38
CA TYR A 32 -38.23 42.59 -63.49
C TYR A 32 -38.13 43.11 -62.05
N SER A 33 -39.24 43.62 -61.50
CA SER A 33 -40.21 42.88 -60.67
C SER A 33 -39.65 42.55 -59.28
N PRO A 34 -40.30 43.01 -58.18
CA PRO A 34 -39.83 43.07 -56.78
C PRO A 34 -39.17 41.82 -56.20
N VAL A 35 -39.33 40.66 -56.84
CA VAL A 35 -38.69 39.38 -56.53
C VAL A 35 -37.15 39.50 -56.53
N LEU A 36 -36.55 40.21 -57.49
CA LEU A 36 -35.09 40.36 -57.55
C LEU A 36 -34.55 41.19 -56.37
N LEU A 37 -35.22 42.31 -56.06
CA LEU A 37 -34.86 43.16 -54.92
C LEU A 37 -35.00 42.39 -53.60
N GLN A 38 -36.09 41.63 -53.43
CA GLN A 38 -36.29 40.79 -52.26
C GLN A 38 -35.21 39.71 -52.11
N ALA A 39 -34.77 39.10 -53.23
CA ALA A 39 -33.67 38.15 -53.23
C ALA A 39 -32.33 38.81 -52.87
N THR A 40 -32.04 40.01 -53.37
CA THR A 40 -30.82 40.76 -53.02
C THR A 40 -30.81 41.18 -51.55
N VAL A 41 -31.94 41.60 -50.99
CA VAL A 41 -32.05 41.94 -49.56
C VAL A 41 -31.82 40.70 -48.68
N LYS A 42 -32.44 39.56 -49.02
CA LYS A 42 -32.19 38.30 -48.32
C LYS A 42 -30.73 37.88 -48.42
N PHE A 43 -30.13 37.97 -49.61
CA PHE A 43 -28.73 37.65 -49.82
C PHE A 43 -27.79 38.54 -49.00
N ASN A 44 -28.02 39.85 -48.98
CA ASN A 44 -27.24 40.79 -48.16
C ASN A 44 -27.40 40.51 -46.67
N LYS A 45 -28.59 40.11 -46.21
CA LYS A 45 -28.82 39.69 -44.83
C LYS A 45 -28.02 38.43 -44.49
N MET A 46 -28.07 37.42 -45.35
CA MET A 46 -27.27 36.20 -45.18
C MET A 46 -25.76 36.49 -45.20
N LEU A 47 -25.30 37.47 -45.99
CA LEU A 47 -23.90 37.89 -45.99
C LEU A 47 -23.50 38.60 -44.69
N ALA A 48 -24.37 39.44 -44.12
CA ALA A 48 -24.13 40.09 -42.83
C ALA A 48 -24.05 39.04 -41.71
N GLU A 49 -25.03 38.13 -41.64
CA GLU A 49 -25.03 37.00 -40.69
C GLU A 49 -23.78 36.12 -40.87
N ASN A 50 -23.35 35.84 -42.11
CA ASN A 50 -22.13 35.08 -42.36
C ASN A 50 -20.86 35.84 -41.92
N SER A 51 -20.85 37.17 -42.00
CA SER A 51 -19.75 38.00 -41.51
C SER A 51 -19.65 37.93 -39.99
N GLU A 52 -20.78 38.08 -39.29
CA GLU A 52 -20.85 37.99 -37.82
C GLU A 52 -20.39 36.61 -37.32
N LEU A 53 -20.89 35.53 -37.93
CA LEU A 53 -20.47 34.16 -37.59
C LEU A 53 -18.97 33.92 -37.81
N ARG A 54 -18.35 34.57 -38.79
CA ARG A 54 -16.90 34.47 -39.01
C ARG A 54 -16.10 35.21 -37.94
N GLU A 55 -16.56 36.39 -37.52
CA GLU A 55 -15.92 37.12 -36.43
C GLU A 55 -16.00 36.36 -35.11
N GLU A 56 -17.16 35.75 -34.83
CA GLU A 56 -17.32 34.87 -33.66
C GLU A 56 -16.41 33.64 -33.75
N LEU A 57 -16.32 32.99 -34.92
CA LEU A 57 -15.42 31.86 -35.13
C LEU A 57 -13.95 32.27 -34.92
N ASP A 58 -13.52 33.42 -35.44
CA ASP A 58 -12.17 33.94 -35.26
C ASP A 58 -11.88 34.26 -33.78
N HIS A 59 -12.87 34.76 -33.05
CA HIS A 59 -12.78 34.98 -31.60
C HIS A 59 -12.57 33.65 -30.85
N LEU A 60 -13.43 32.65 -31.10
CA LEU A 60 -13.34 31.33 -30.47
C LEU A 60 -12.03 30.62 -30.79
N ILE A 61 -11.49 30.77 -32.01
CA ILE A 61 -10.19 30.20 -32.39
C ILE A 61 -9.06 30.84 -31.56
N LYS A 62 -9.10 32.16 -31.33
CA LYS A 62 -8.11 32.85 -30.49
C LYS A 62 -8.20 32.41 -29.03
N GLU A 63 -9.42 32.31 -28.49
CA GLU A 63 -9.64 31.81 -27.12
C GLU A 63 -9.12 30.37 -26.97
N ARG A 64 -9.43 29.47 -27.90
CA ARG A 64 -8.91 28.10 -27.91
C ARG A 64 -7.38 28.08 -27.98
N SER A 65 -6.77 28.95 -28.77
CA SER A 65 -5.32 29.08 -28.84
C SER A 65 -4.73 29.52 -27.50
N HIS A 66 -5.32 30.52 -26.85
CA HIS A 66 -4.88 31.00 -25.54
C HIS A 66 -5.05 29.92 -24.45
N PHE A 67 -6.19 29.23 -24.43
CA PHE A 67 -6.46 28.13 -23.52
C PHE A 67 -5.43 27.00 -23.69
N ASN A 68 -5.14 26.60 -24.92
CA ASN A 68 -4.16 25.55 -25.19
C ASN A 68 -2.74 25.94 -24.72
N GLN A 69 -2.36 27.21 -24.86
CA GLN A 69 -1.08 27.71 -24.33
C GLN A 69 -1.03 27.61 -22.81
N LEU A 70 -2.08 28.07 -22.12
CA LEU A 70 -2.18 28.00 -20.67
C LEU A 70 -2.14 26.54 -20.19
N TYR A 71 -2.88 25.66 -20.88
CA TYR A 71 -2.91 24.23 -20.58
C TYR A 71 -1.52 23.61 -20.69
N GLN A 72 -0.79 23.87 -21.78
CA GLN A 72 0.59 23.38 -21.95
C GLN A 72 1.53 23.88 -20.84
N GLN A 73 1.41 25.15 -20.44
CA GLN A 73 2.21 25.70 -19.34
C GLN A 73 1.89 25.01 -18.01
N LEU A 74 0.61 24.80 -17.70
CA LEU A 74 0.16 24.09 -16.51
C LEU A 74 0.67 22.64 -16.50
N THR A 75 0.56 21.94 -17.62
CA THR A 75 1.06 20.57 -17.76
C THR A 75 2.58 20.51 -17.56
N SER A 76 3.33 21.44 -18.15
CA SER A 76 4.78 21.52 -17.99
C SER A 76 5.18 21.76 -16.53
N ARG A 77 4.51 22.68 -15.83
CA ARG A 77 4.75 22.95 -14.41
C ARG A 77 4.40 21.75 -13.52
N LEU A 78 3.34 21.02 -13.86
CA LEU A 78 2.99 19.78 -13.15
C LEU A 78 4.07 18.71 -13.33
N GLN A 79 4.57 18.54 -14.55
CA GLN A 79 5.64 17.59 -14.85
C GLN A 79 6.94 17.95 -14.13
N SER A 80 7.32 19.24 -14.11
CA SER A 80 8.50 19.68 -13.36
C SER A 80 8.34 19.46 -11.85
N GLY A 81 7.15 19.74 -11.30
CA GLY A 81 6.85 19.47 -9.89
C GLY A 81 6.94 17.98 -9.54
N LYS A 82 6.39 17.11 -10.39
CA LYS A 82 6.53 15.65 -10.22
C LYS A 82 7.99 15.20 -10.25
N LYS A 83 8.80 15.76 -11.16
CA LYS A 83 10.24 15.44 -11.22
C LYS A 83 10.94 15.79 -9.91
N VAL A 84 10.72 17.00 -9.38
CA VAL A 84 11.30 17.41 -8.09
C VAL A 84 10.89 16.49 -6.95
N ILE A 85 9.63 16.04 -6.92
CA ILE A 85 9.16 15.09 -5.91
C ILE A 85 9.89 13.74 -6.04
N VAL A 86 10.05 13.22 -7.24
CA VAL A 86 10.78 11.96 -7.48
C VAL A 86 12.25 12.09 -7.07
N ASP A 87 12.92 13.18 -7.47
CA ASP A 87 14.31 13.44 -7.12
C ASP A 87 14.48 13.54 -5.58
N LEU A 88 13.52 14.14 -4.87
CA LEU A 88 13.54 14.23 -3.41
C LEU A 88 13.34 12.87 -2.74
N ILE A 89 12.45 12.03 -3.28
CA ILE A 89 12.24 10.66 -2.79
C ILE A 89 13.54 9.85 -2.96
N GLU A 90 14.18 9.92 -4.13
CA GLU A 90 15.43 9.22 -4.39
C GLU A 90 16.55 9.67 -3.42
N GLN A 91 16.69 10.98 -3.22
CA GLN A 91 17.66 11.52 -2.24
C GLN A 91 17.35 11.06 -0.81
N ALA A 92 16.08 11.03 -0.41
CA ALA A 92 15.68 10.54 0.90
C ALA A 92 16.02 9.06 1.07
N THR A 93 15.69 8.22 0.08
CA THR A 93 16.02 6.79 0.09
C THR A 93 17.53 6.56 0.22
N LEU A 94 18.35 7.24 -0.58
CA LEU A 94 19.81 7.15 -0.49
C LEU A 94 20.34 7.57 0.89
N ALA A 95 19.79 8.63 1.47
CA ALA A 95 20.17 9.07 2.81
C ALA A 95 19.78 8.05 3.90
N TYR A 96 18.64 7.38 3.76
CA TYR A 96 18.22 6.30 4.65
C TYR A 96 19.15 5.09 4.55
N ASP A 97 19.48 4.64 3.33
CA ASP A 97 20.38 3.51 3.10
C ASP A 97 21.77 3.76 3.69
N GLN A 98 22.33 4.96 3.46
CA GLN A 98 23.62 5.36 4.03
C GLN A 98 23.59 5.39 5.56
N ARG A 99 22.49 5.90 6.15
CA ARG A 99 22.31 5.92 7.60
C ARG A 99 22.23 4.50 8.16
N GLU A 100 21.51 3.60 7.50
CA GLU A 100 21.37 2.21 7.93
C GLU A 100 22.73 1.49 7.89
N GLU A 101 23.51 1.67 6.82
CA GLU A 101 24.86 1.13 6.70
C GLU A 101 25.78 1.66 7.82
N ALA A 102 25.74 2.97 8.10
CA ALA A 102 26.52 3.58 9.18
C ALA A 102 26.10 3.05 10.56
N GLN A 103 24.80 2.88 10.80
CA GLN A 103 24.27 2.34 12.04
C GLN A 103 24.68 0.88 12.23
N SER A 104 24.64 0.06 11.18
CA SER A 104 25.11 -1.32 11.18
C SER A 104 26.60 -1.40 11.50
N LYS A 105 27.44 -0.58 10.85
CA LYS A 105 28.88 -0.48 11.14
C LYS A 105 29.15 -0.08 12.60
N LEU A 106 28.40 0.91 13.11
CA LEU A 106 28.54 1.37 14.49
C LEU A 106 28.13 0.29 15.51
N GLN A 107 27.09 -0.48 15.21
CA GLN A 107 26.66 -1.59 16.04
C GLN A 107 27.74 -2.70 16.08
N ALA A 108 28.28 -3.08 14.91
CA ALA A 108 29.36 -4.05 14.83
C ALA A 108 30.61 -3.61 15.61
N LEU A 109 30.97 -2.32 15.54
CA LEU A 109 32.09 -1.77 16.32
C LEU A 109 31.82 -1.79 17.83
N LYS A 110 30.60 -1.49 18.26
CA LYS A 110 30.20 -1.57 19.68
C LYS A 110 30.28 -3.00 20.20
N ASP A 111 29.75 -3.96 19.44
CA ASP A 111 29.74 -5.36 19.84
C ASP A 111 31.17 -5.91 19.92
N ARG A 112 32.01 -5.58 18.93
CA ARG A 112 33.44 -5.89 18.97
C ARG A 112 34.12 -5.26 20.19
N GLY A 113 33.90 -3.97 20.45
CA GLY A 113 34.48 -3.28 21.61
C GLY A 113 34.06 -3.91 22.95
N ARG A 114 32.82 -4.39 23.05
CA ARG A 114 32.34 -5.12 24.24
C ARG A 114 33.07 -6.45 24.43
N VAL A 115 33.25 -7.21 23.34
CA VAL A 115 33.98 -8.49 23.37
C VAL A 115 35.45 -8.24 23.73
N ASP A 116 36.11 -7.29 23.07
CA ASP A 116 37.51 -6.95 23.32
C ASP A 116 37.73 -6.51 24.78
N LEU A 117 36.83 -5.71 25.35
CA LEU A 117 36.90 -5.32 26.76
C LEU A 117 36.73 -6.52 27.71
N SER A 118 35.83 -7.45 27.40
CA SER A 118 35.63 -8.65 28.19
C SER A 118 36.87 -9.55 28.18
N VAL A 119 37.46 -9.76 27.00
CA VAL A 119 38.70 -10.54 26.83
C VAL A 119 39.84 -9.87 27.59
N HIS A 120 40.04 -8.57 27.40
CA HIS A 120 41.09 -7.83 28.11
C HIS A 120 40.93 -7.88 29.63
N SER A 121 39.71 -7.77 30.14
CA SER A 121 39.42 -7.91 31.58
C SER A 121 39.73 -9.31 32.12
N GLN A 122 39.51 -10.36 31.31
CA GLN A 122 39.86 -11.73 31.67
C GLN A 122 41.37 -11.93 31.70
N GLU A 123 42.09 -11.45 30.67
CA GLU A 123 43.55 -11.48 30.61
C GLU A 123 44.19 -10.76 31.80
N MET A 124 43.70 -9.56 32.12
CA MET A 124 44.17 -8.80 33.29
C MET A 124 43.96 -9.55 34.61
N ARG A 125 42.81 -10.23 34.78
CA ARG A 125 42.56 -11.07 35.96
C ARG A 125 43.47 -12.30 36.01
N GLU A 126 43.85 -12.86 34.88
CA GLU A 126 44.76 -14.00 34.83
C GLU A 126 46.20 -13.58 35.15
N LEU A 127 46.68 -12.48 34.57
CA LEU A 127 47.98 -11.91 34.89
C LEU A 127 48.08 -11.53 36.36
N GLN A 128 47.03 -10.93 36.94
CA GLN A 128 47.00 -10.63 38.37
C GLN A 128 47.13 -11.91 39.23
N ARG A 129 46.41 -12.98 38.87
CA ARG A 129 46.51 -14.27 39.58
C ARG A 129 47.93 -14.86 39.50
N GLN A 130 48.59 -14.76 38.35
CA GLN A 130 49.97 -15.20 38.17
C GLN A 130 50.94 -14.36 39.01
N LEU A 131 50.75 -13.04 39.06
CA LEU A 131 51.55 -12.15 39.91
C LEU A 131 51.39 -12.47 41.39
N ASP A 132 50.15 -12.64 41.87
CA ASP A 132 49.87 -12.98 43.27
C ASP A 132 50.49 -14.33 43.66
N HIS A 133 50.45 -15.31 42.74
CA HIS A 133 51.09 -16.61 42.95
C HIS A 133 52.61 -16.48 43.04
N ASN A 134 53.24 -15.75 42.12
CA ASN A 134 54.68 -15.51 42.13
C ASN A 134 55.12 -14.74 43.37
N ALA A 135 54.34 -13.74 43.82
CA ALA A 135 54.61 -13.00 45.04
C ALA A 135 54.59 -13.91 46.28
N LYS A 136 53.57 -14.75 46.41
CA LYS A 136 53.49 -15.76 47.50
C LYS A 136 54.65 -16.74 47.45
N LEU A 137 55.04 -17.20 46.27
CA LEU A 137 56.18 -18.09 46.10
C LEU A 137 57.48 -17.42 46.52
N GLN A 138 57.69 -16.16 46.11
CA GLN A 138 58.86 -15.38 46.49
C GLN A 138 58.92 -15.15 48.00
N GLU A 139 57.80 -14.83 48.64
CA GLU A 139 57.70 -14.70 50.10
C GLU A 139 58.04 -16.03 50.80
N PHE A 140 57.46 -17.14 50.33
CA PHE A 140 57.75 -18.47 50.86
C PHE A 140 59.23 -18.84 50.75
N LEU A 141 59.84 -18.60 49.58
CA LEU A 141 61.27 -18.82 49.36
C LEU A 141 62.13 -17.89 50.21
N GLY A 142 61.70 -16.63 50.41
CA GLY A 142 62.35 -15.69 51.32
C GLY A 142 62.38 -16.20 52.77
N ILE A 143 61.25 -16.71 53.27
CA ILE A 143 61.14 -17.28 54.62
C ILE A 143 61.96 -18.57 54.76
N LYS A 144 61.98 -19.42 53.72
CA LYS A 144 62.77 -20.67 53.68
C LYS A 144 64.28 -20.40 53.57
N GLY A 145 64.67 -19.36 52.83
CA GLY A 145 66.06 -18.99 52.58
C GLY A 145 66.74 -18.25 53.74
N GLN A 146 65.98 -17.79 54.73
CA GLN A 146 66.55 -17.21 55.95
C GLN A 146 67.35 -18.27 56.71
N LYS A 147 68.66 -18.04 56.81
CA LYS A 147 69.59 -18.91 57.54
C LYS A 147 69.26 -18.83 59.03
N ARG A 148 68.53 -19.82 59.53
CA ARG A 148 68.20 -19.95 60.95
C ARG A 148 69.43 -20.47 61.69
N VAL A 149 69.98 -19.67 62.61
CA VAL A 149 71.03 -20.13 63.53
C VAL A 149 70.35 -21.00 64.58
N MET A 150 70.49 -22.32 64.48
CA MET A 150 69.79 -23.24 65.39
C MET A 150 70.67 -24.43 65.75
N ALA A 151 71.56 -24.24 66.73
CA ALA A 151 72.23 -25.35 67.41
C ALA A 151 71.25 -26.21 68.24
N ASP A 152 70.07 -25.65 68.58
CA ASP A 152 69.00 -26.31 69.35
C ASP A 152 67.94 -27.02 68.46
N LEU A 153 68.06 -26.95 67.12
CA LEU A 153 67.12 -27.63 66.22
C LEU A 153 67.47 -29.09 65.93
N GLU A 154 68.72 -29.53 66.05
CA GLU A 154 69.05 -30.94 65.73
C GLU A 154 68.36 -31.90 66.69
N GLU A 155 68.26 -31.55 67.97
CA GLU A 155 67.54 -32.32 68.99
C GLU A 155 66.02 -32.24 68.80
N ARG A 156 65.52 -31.05 68.48
CA ARG A 156 64.09 -30.79 68.24
C ARG A 156 63.59 -31.37 66.91
N GLU A 157 64.43 -31.43 65.88
CA GLU A 157 64.18 -32.13 64.62
C GLU A 157 64.23 -33.63 64.80
N ARG A 158 65.12 -34.16 65.67
CA ARG A 158 65.12 -35.58 66.03
C ARG A 158 63.81 -35.96 66.72
N GLN A 159 63.36 -35.16 67.68
CA GLN A 159 62.07 -35.37 68.35
C GLN A 159 60.88 -35.15 67.41
N LYS A 160 60.90 -34.14 66.54
CA LYS A 160 59.84 -33.96 65.52
C LYS A 160 59.79 -35.12 64.53
N LYS A 161 60.94 -35.59 64.05
CA LYS A 161 61.02 -36.79 63.20
C LYS A 161 60.51 -38.02 63.93
N GLN A 162 60.80 -38.16 65.22
CA GLN A 162 60.31 -39.27 66.03
C GLN A 162 58.79 -39.19 66.21
N ASN A 163 58.23 -38.05 66.60
CA ASN A 163 56.78 -37.85 66.72
C ASN A 163 56.05 -37.99 65.37
N GLN A 164 56.69 -37.57 64.28
CA GLN A 164 56.14 -37.71 62.93
C GLN A 164 56.20 -39.16 62.45
N LYS A 165 57.22 -39.92 62.84
CA LYS A 165 57.26 -41.38 62.66
C LYS A 165 56.17 -42.06 63.48
N GLU A 166 56.00 -41.69 64.74
CA GLU A 166 54.95 -42.24 65.61
C GLU A 166 53.55 -41.91 65.08
N SER A 167 53.31 -40.70 64.56
CA SER A 167 52.02 -40.36 63.93
C SER A 167 51.80 -41.11 62.61
N GLN A 168 52.87 -41.31 61.82
CA GLN A 168 52.82 -42.11 60.60
C GLN A 168 52.54 -43.59 60.93
N GLU A 169 53.16 -44.12 61.97
CA GLU A 169 52.93 -45.49 62.47
C GLU A 169 51.49 -45.66 62.96
N GLN A 170 50.94 -44.69 63.70
CA GLN A 170 49.52 -44.69 64.11
C GLN A 170 48.58 -44.62 62.91
N MET A 171 48.91 -43.81 61.90
CA MET A 171 48.12 -43.68 60.68
C MET A 171 48.18 -44.95 59.83
N ILE A 172 49.35 -45.60 59.73
CA ILE A 172 49.52 -46.91 59.09
C ILE A 172 48.71 -47.97 59.83
N ALA A 173 48.75 -48.00 61.17
CA ALA A 173 47.97 -48.92 61.97
C ALA A 173 46.46 -48.70 61.77
N MET A 174 46.00 -47.45 61.72
CA MET A 174 44.60 -47.12 61.42
C MET A 174 44.21 -47.57 60.00
N TYR A 175 45.05 -47.33 59.00
CA TYR A 175 44.80 -47.79 57.63
C TYR A 175 44.77 -49.31 57.54
N GLN A 176 45.65 -50.03 58.25
CA GLN A 176 45.61 -51.49 58.32
C GLN A 176 44.28 -51.99 58.87
N VAL A 177 43.78 -51.40 59.97
CA VAL A 177 42.48 -51.75 60.57
C VAL A 177 41.31 -51.45 59.61
N ILE A 178 41.35 -50.32 58.91
CA ILE A 178 40.31 -49.96 57.92
C ILE A 178 40.36 -50.95 56.75
N LEU A 179 41.54 -51.30 56.27
CA LEU A 179 41.73 -52.20 55.14
C LEU A 179 41.32 -53.64 55.48
N GLU A 180 41.56 -54.09 56.72
CA GLU A 180 41.01 -55.35 57.24
C GLU A 180 39.47 -55.34 57.32
N LYS A 181 38.86 -54.23 57.77
CA LYS A 181 37.39 -54.08 57.77
C LYS A 181 36.82 -54.13 56.35
N ILE A 182 37.46 -53.47 55.39
CA ILE A 182 37.04 -53.49 53.98
C ILE A 182 37.17 -54.90 53.41
N LYS A 183 38.27 -55.62 53.71
CA LYS A 183 38.43 -57.04 53.32
C LYS A 183 37.31 -57.92 53.89
N ALA A 184 36.96 -57.73 55.17
CA ALA A 184 35.89 -58.50 55.82
C ALA A 184 34.51 -58.24 55.18
N CYS A 185 34.24 -57.02 54.73
CA CYS A 185 32.98 -56.66 54.05
C CYS A 185 32.95 -57.07 52.57
N SER A 186 34.08 -57.03 51.86
CA SER A 186 34.16 -57.25 50.41
C SER A 186 34.40 -58.72 50.02
N GLY A 187 34.78 -59.59 50.97
CA GLY A 187 34.99 -61.03 50.74
C GLY A 187 36.23 -61.42 49.92
N GLU A 188 37.01 -60.44 49.44
CA GLU A 188 38.24 -60.62 48.65
C GLU A 188 39.50 -60.49 49.53
N ALA A 189 40.42 -61.46 49.45
CA ALA A 189 41.62 -61.51 50.29
C ALA A 189 42.81 -60.68 49.76
N GLU A 190 42.82 -60.40 48.45
CA GLU A 190 43.93 -59.78 47.72
C GLU A 190 43.66 -58.28 47.47
N VAL A 191 44.51 -57.42 48.05
CA VAL A 191 44.34 -55.95 48.04
C VAL A 191 44.42 -55.36 46.63
N ASP A 192 45.26 -55.95 45.78
CA ASP A 192 45.45 -55.51 44.39
C ASP A 192 44.21 -55.78 43.54
N ARG A 193 43.50 -56.88 43.77
CA ARG A 193 42.22 -57.16 43.10
C ARG A 193 41.11 -56.23 43.55
N LEU A 194 41.04 -55.98 44.86
CA LEU A 194 40.07 -55.08 45.45
C LEU A 194 40.23 -53.65 44.89
N SER A 195 41.46 -53.14 44.85
CA SER A 195 41.74 -51.81 44.29
C SER A 195 41.43 -51.74 42.78
N ALA A 196 41.79 -52.76 42.00
CA ALA A 196 41.44 -52.82 40.58
C ALA A 196 39.92 -52.84 40.36
N GLN A 197 39.15 -53.54 41.21
CA GLN A 197 37.70 -53.57 41.14
C GLN A 197 37.06 -52.23 41.51
N PHE A 198 37.58 -51.55 42.54
CA PHE A 198 37.12 -50.20 42.91
C PHE A 198 37.43 -49.17 41.83
N ILE A 199 38.62 -49.21 41.23
CA ILE A 199 38.99 -48.32 40.11
C ILE A 199 38.04 -48.54 38.95
N LYS A 200 37.77 -49.81 38.59
CA LYS A 200 36.83 -50.13 37.52
C LYS A 200 35.40 -49.62 37.83
N GLN A 201 34.93 -49.81 39.05
CA GLN A 201 33.62 -49.27 39.47
C GLN A 201 33.58 -47.74 39.52
N GLU A 202 34.69 -47.10 39.90
CA GLU A 202 34.83 -45.65 39.89
C GLU A 202 34.81 -45.10 38.47
N GLU A 203 35.52 -45.74 37.53
CA GLU A 203 35.47 -45.42 36.10
C GLU A 203 34.07 -45.59 35.52
N GLU A 204 33.38 -46.69 35.84
CA GLU A 204 31.99 -46.94 35.44
C GLU A 204 31.03 -45.87 36.01
N ASN A 205 31.17 -45.53 37.29
CA ASN A 205 30.37 -44.49 37.93
C ASN A 205 30.67 -43.10 37.36
N PHE A 206 31.93 -42.81 37.04
CA PHE A 206 32.32 -41.55 36.43
C PHE A 206 31.75 -41.42 35.02
N ALA A 207 31.77 -42.49 34.23
CA ALA A 207 31.13 -42.53 32.91
C ALA A 207 29.61 -42.33 33.01
N LEU A 208 28.93 -42.98 33.97
CA LEU A 208 27.51 -42.78 34.22
C LEU A 208 27.20 -41.35 34.65
N PHE A 209 28.01 -40.75 35.51
CA PHE A 209 27.84 -39.37 35.95
C PHE A 209 27.97 -38.38 34.79
N ASN A 210 28.96 -38.58 33.91
CA ASN A 210 29.12 -37.77 32.70
C ASN A 210 27.92 -37.91 31.77
N TYR A 211 27.42 -39.14 31.57
CA TYR A 211 26.24 -39.38 30.75
C TYR A 211 24.98 -38.71 31.30
N VAL A 212 24.78 -38.74 32.63
CA VAL A 212 23.65 -38.04 33.28
C VAL A 212 23.78 -36.52 33.10
N ASN A 213 24.99 -35.97 33.20
CA ASN A 213 25.21 -34.54 32.97
C ASN A 213 24.95 -34.14 31.51
N GLU A 214 25.38 -34.97 30.55
CA GLU A 214 25.13 -34.73 29.14
C GLU A 214 23.62 -34.77 28.82
N LEU A 215 22.90 -35.77 29.34
CA LEU A 215 21.44 -35.85 29.25
C LEU A 215 20.74 -34.64 29.88
N ASN A 216 21.21 -34.17 31.04
CA ASN A 216 20.64 -32.97 31.66
C ASN A 216 20.86 -31.73 30.79
N ASN A 217 22.04 -31.56 30.20
CA ASN A 217 22.31 -30.47 29.27
C ASN A 217 21.42 -30.54 28.02
N GLU A 218 21.22 -31.74 27.47
CA GLU A 218 20.29 -31.95 26.35
C GLU A 218 18.84 -31.63 26.74
N LEU A 219 18.43 -32.00 27.96
CA LEU A 219 17.10 -31.71 28.49
C LEU A 219 16.88 -30.21 28.65
N GLU A 220 17.86 -29.48 29.20
CA GLU A 220 17.82 -28.01 29.28
C GLU A 220 17.70 -27.38 27.89
N LEU A 221 18.50 -27.82 26.93
CA LEU A 221 18.46 -27.30 25.56
C LEU A 221 17.11 -27.58 24.87
N LEU A 222 16.55 -28.77 25.05
CA LEU A 222 15.22 -29.12 24.55
C LEU A 222 14.14 -28.29 25.24
N GLN A 223 14.25 -28.05 26.55
CA GLN A 223 13.31 -27.24 27.30
C GLN A 223 13.32 -25.79 26.80
N ASP A 224 14.49 -25.23 26.51
CA ASP A 224 14.63 -23.90 25.92
C ASP A 224 13.99 -23.81 24.53
N GLN A 225 14.21 -24.82 23.68
CA GLN A 225 13.56 -24.90 22.37
C GLN A 225 12.03 -24.98 22.49
N VAL A 226 11.52 -25.77 23.45
CA VAL A 226 10.08 -25.87 23.72
C VAL A 226 9.52 -24.52 24.19
N ASN A 227 10.24 -23.80 25.05
CA ASN A 227 9.83 -22.48 25.52
C ASN A 227 9.83 -21.45 24.37
N GLU A 228 10.84 -21.47 23.51
CA GLU A 228 10.92 -20.61 22.33
C GLU A 228 9.76 -20.90 21.36
N LEU A 229 9.47 -22.17 21.09
CA LEU A 229 8.36 -22.57 20.23
C LEU A 229 7.01 -22.15 20.82
N LYS A 230 6.79 -22.31 22.13
CA LYS A 230 5.59 -21.83 22.82
C LYS A 230 5.43 -20.31 22.67
N SER A 231 6.50 -19.54 22.87
CA SER A 231 6.48 -18.09 22.68
C SER A 231 6.15 -17.70 21.23
N LYS A 232 6.70 -18.41 20.24
CA LYS A 232 6.37 -18.20 18.82
C LYS A 232 4.89 -18.52 18.53
N ILE A 233 4.34 -19.59 19.11
CA ILE A 233 2.93 -19.96 18.96
C ILE A 233 2.02 -18.88 19.56
N GLU A 234 2.32 -18.41 20.77
CA GLU A 234 1.56 -17.33 21.42
C GLU A 234 1.62 -16.03 20.58
N GLY A 235 2.80 -15.65 20.10
CA GLY A 235 2.96 -14.48 19.22
C GLY A 235 2.16 -14.61 17.92
N GLN A 236 2.10 -15.80 17.32
CA GLN A 236 1.25 -16.05 16.14
C GLN A 236 -0.24 -15.97 16.48
N HIS A 237 -0.67 -16.49 17.63
CA HIS A 237 -2.07 -16.37 18.07
C HIS A 237 -2.48 -14.92 18.30
N GLU A 238 -1.61 -14.09 18.90
CA GLU A 238 -1.84 -12.66 19.09
C GLU A 238 -2.00 -11.95 17.73
N ALA A 239 -1.03 -12.16 16.83
CA ALA A 239 -1.05 -11.57 15.49
C ALA A 239 -2.27 -12.02 14.67
N ASN A 240 -2.74 -13.26 14.85
CA ASN A 240 -3.92 -13.76 14.16
C ASN A 240 -5.21 -13.16 14.75
N ARG A 241 -5.28 -12.96 16.08
CA ARG A 241 -6.38 -12.24 16.73
C ARG A 241 -6.48 -10.80 16.25
N GLU A 242 -5.36 -10.09 16.18
CA GLU A 242 -5.32 -8.72 15.64
C GLU A 242 -5.76 -8.66 14.18
N ARG A 243 -5.29 -9.58 13.33
CA ARG A 243 -5.73 -9.68 11.93
C ARG A 243 -7.23 -9.95 11.83
N ALA A 244 -7.76 -10.86 12.63
CA ALA A 244 -9.19 -11.16 12.66
C ALA A 244 -10.03 -9.96 13.11
N ALA A 245 -9.56 -9.20 14.11
CA ALA A 245 -10.22 -7.97 14.55
C ALA A 245 -10.25 -6.92 13.44
N ARG A 246 -9.12 -6.66 12.77
CA ARG A 246 -9.05 -5.73 11.62
C ARG A 246 -9.94 -6.17 10.47
N HIS A 247 -9.96 -7.46 10.13
CA HIS A 247 -10.85 -7.98 9.10
C HIS A 247 -12.33 -7.81 9.46
N LYS A 248 -12.69 -7.99 10.73
CA LYS A 248 -14.07 -7.78 11.19
C LYS A 248 -14.47 -6.31 11.07
N GLU A 249 -13.57 -5.39 11.40
CA GLU A 249 -13.78 -3.95 11.24
C GLU A 249 -13.97 -3.56 9.77
N THR A 250 -13.06 -3.96 8.87
CA THR A 250 -13.20 -3.66 7.44
C THR A 250 -14.42 -4.31 6.80
N LEU A 251 -14.80 -5.52 7.21
CA LEU A 251 -16.06 -6.13 6.77
C LEU A 251 -17.27 -5.31 7.24
N GLY A 252 -17.26 -4.79 8.47
CA GLY A 252 -18.32 -3.91 8.97
C GLY A 252 -18.43 -2.60 8.19
N GLU A 253 -17.30 -1.99 7.83
CA GLU A 253 -17.26 -0.80 6.98
C GLU A 253 -17.80 -1.09 5.57
N LEU A 254 -17.37 -2.20 4.96
CA LEU A 254 -17.85 -2.61 3.64
C LEU A 254 -19.36 -2.89 3.64
N ASP A 255 -19.87 -3.57 4.67
CA ASP A 255 -21.30 -3.89 4.79
C ASP A 255 -22.15 -2.62 4.96
N ALA A 256 -21.63 -1.64 5.71
CA ALA A 256 -22.25 -0.32 5.84
C ALA A 256 -22.26 0.44 4.51
N GLU A 257 -21.15 0.45 3.76
CA GLU A 257 -21.05 1.08 2.44
C GLU A 257 -21.99 0.41 1.43
N VAL A 258 -22.04 -0.93 1.39
CA VAL A 258 -22.96 -1.68 0.52
C VAL A 258 -24.41 -1.34 0.87
N SER A 259 -24.76 -1.35 2.16
CA SER A 259 -26.11 -0.99 2.62
C SER A 259 -26.49 0.46 2.29
N PHE A 260 -25.51 1.38 2.27
CA PHE A 260 -25.72 2.76 1.85
C PHE A 260 -25.94 2.87 0.34
N ARG A 261 -25.08 2.24 -0.45
CA ARG A 261 -25.16 2.21 -1.92
C ARG A 261 -26.44 1.54 -2.42
N MET A 262 -26.87 0.44 -1.78
CA MET A 262 -28.13 -0.21 -2.11
C MET A 262 -29.32 0.74 -1.88
N ARG A 263 -29.36 1.44 -0.74
CA ARG A 263 -30.42 2.42 -0.47
C ARG A 263 -30.42 3.57 -1.48
N ASP A 264 -29.26 4.07 -1.87
CA ASP A 264 -29.14 5.14 -2.86
C ASP A 264 -29.55 4.66 -4.27
N ALA A 265 -29.22 3.42 -4.62
CA ALA A 265 -29.65 2.77 -5.86
C ALA A 265 -31.16 2.56 -5.89
N ASP A 266 -31.76 2.04 -4.80
CA ASP A 266 -33.21 1.85 -4.67
C ASP A 266 -33.94 3.19 -4.80
N GLN A 267 -33.45 4.24 -4.11
CA GLN A 267 -34.05 5.57 -4.22
C GLN A 267 -33.94 6.13 -5.65
N SER A 268 -32.84 5.89 -6.33
CA SER A 268 -32.65 6.30 -7.73
C SER A 268 -33.57 5.53 -8.67
N GLN A 269 -33.77 4.23 -8.42
CA GLN A 269 -34.71 3.39 -9.16
C GLN A 269 -36.16 3.85 -8.95
N ASP A 270 -36.57 4.15 -7.71
CA ASP A 270 -37.90 4.69 -7.40
C ASP A 270 -38.17 6.00 -8.15
N LYS A 271 -37.18 6.90 -8.19
CA LYS A 271 -37.26 8.16 -8.96
C LYS A 271 -37.41 7.87 -10.46
N LEU A 272 -36.63 6.94 -10.99
CA LEU A 272 -36.67 6.55 -12.40
C LEU A 272 -38.04 5.97 -12.76
N ASP A 273 -38.57 5.07 -11.93
CA ASP A 273 -39.90 4.48 -12.12
C ASP A 273 -41.02 5.52 -12.03
N ALA A 274 -40.92 6.48 -11.10
CA ALA A 274 -41.85 7.60 -11.02
C ALA A 274 -41.81 8.47 -12.29
N THR A 275 -40.62 8.81 -12.79
CA THR A 275 -40.48 9.58 -14.03
C THR A 275 -40.96 8.82 -15.26
N ASN A 276 -40.72 7.51 -15.34
CA ASN A 276 -41.21 6.66 -16.41
C ASN A 276 -42.74 6.56 -16.38
N LYS A 277 -43.37 6.47 -15.21
CA LYS A 277 -44.84 6.51 -15.09
C LYS A 277 -45.41 7.82 -15.63
N ILE A 278 -44.80 8.96 -15.26
CA ILE A 278 -45.21 10.28 -15.79
C ILE A 278 -45.04 10.31 -17.31
N LEU A 279 -43.92 9.82 -17.82
CA LEU A 279 -43.63 9.79 -19.25
C LEU A 279 -44.63 8.91 -20.01
N SER A 280 -44.94 7.71 -19.51
CA SER A 280 -45.98 6.84 -20.09
C SER A 280 -47.35 7.50 -20.11
N ASN A 281 -47.76 8.16 -19.02
CA ASN A 281 -49.04 8.88 -18.97
C ASN A 281 -49.08 10.04 -19.99
N LEU A 282 -47.96 10.73 -20.21
CA LEU A 282 -47.86 11.77 -21.24
C LEU A 282 -47.93 11.18 -22.65
N LEU A 283 -47.26 10.06 -22.92
CA LEU A 283 -47.33 9.36 -24.20
C LEU A 283 -48.76 8.92 -24.52
N GLU A 284 -49.43 8.30 -23.55
CA GLU A 284 -50.84 7.89 -23.66
C GLU A 284 -51.77 9.11 -23.84
N GLY A 285 -51.50 10.22 -23.13
CA GLY A 285 -52.22 11.48 -23.31
C GLY A 285 -52.09 12.05 -24.73
N ILE A 286 -50.89 11.98 -25.32
CA ILE A 286 -50.63 12.42 -26.70
C ILE A 286 -51.35 11.50 -27.69
N GLU A 287 -51.33 10.18 -27.46
CA GLU A 287 -52.05 9.20 -28.27
C GLU A 287 -53.57 9.44 -28.23
N ASN A 288 -54.13 9.67 -27.04
CA ASN A 288 -55.56 10.00 -26.88
C ASN A 288 -55.95 11.30 -27.63
N ILE A 289 -55.12 12.35 -27.59
CA ILE A 289 -55.39 13.60 -28.32
C ILE A 289 -55.29 13.36 -29.83
N PHE A 290 -54.34 12.54 -30.26
CA PHE A 290 -54.16 12.19 -31.66
C PHE A 290 -55.39 11.46 -32.22
N GLU A 291 -55.96 10.52 -31.45
CA GLU A 291 -57.21 9.83 -31.78
C GLU A 291 -58.43 10.77 -31.76
N LEU A 292 -58.54 11.63 -30.73
CA LEU A 292 -59.67 12.56 -30.55
C LEU A 292 -59.78 13.56 -31.71
N VAL A 293 -58.66 14.08 -32.18
CA VAL A 293 -58.59 15.07 -33.27
C VAL A 293 -58.74 14.40 -34.66
N ARG A 294 -58.81 13.06 -34.71
CA ARG A 294 -58.92 12.23 -35.93
C ARG A 294 -57.85 12.62 -36.96
N CYS A 295 -56.60 12.63 -36.53
CA CYS A 295 -55.46 12.86 -37.40
C CYS A 295 -55.27 11.69 -38.38
N ASP A 296 -54.79 11.94 -39.60
CA ASP A 296 -54.55 10.89 -40.60
C ASP A 296 -53.32 10.05 -40.22
N ASN A 297 -53.48 8.74 -40.10
CA ASN A 297 -52.39 7.80 -39.73
C ASN A 297 -51.47 7.46 -40.91
N ALA A 298 -51.88 7.73 -42.15
CA ALA A 298 -51.19 7.30 -43.37
C ALA A 298 -49.74 7.82 -43.51
N PRO A 299 -49.42 9.11 -43.25
CA PRO A 299 -48.05 9.61 -43.39
C PRO A 299 -47.10 9.12 -42.27
N ILE A 300 -47.67 8.67 -41.15
CA ILE A 300 -46.92 8.23 -39.97
C ILE A 300 -46.54 6.75 -40.09
N LEU A 301 -47.47 5.92 -40.57
CA LEU A 301 -47.26 4.48 -40.79
C LEU A 301 -46.19 4.17 -41.84
N GLU A 302 -46.08 5.01 -42.87
CA GLU A 302 -45.07 4.87 -43.94
C GLU A 302 -43.64 5.20 -43.46
N LEU A 303 -43.51 6.09 -42.47
CA LEU A 303 -42.21 6.54 -41.94
C LEU A 303 -41.72 5.75 -40.73
N LEU A 304 -42.63 5.24 -39.89
CA LEU A 304 -42.30 4.55 -38.63
C LEU A 304 -42.35 3.01 -38.71
N GLY A 305 -42.97 2.43 -39.74
CA GLY A 305 -42.98 0.98 -39.98
C GLY A 305 -43.65 0.17 -38.86
N ASN A 306 -44.93 -0.17 -39.02
CA ASN A 306 -45.74 -1.06 -38.16
C ASN A 306 -45.76 -0.84 -36.63
N SER A 307 -44.99 0.09 -36.06
CA SER A 307 -45.14 0.50 -34.66
C SER A 307 -46.17 1.62 -34.58
N SER A 308 -47.42 1.26 -34.28
CA SER A 308 -48.56 2.17 -34.13
C SER A 308 -48.47 3.10 -32.91
N ASN A 309 -47.54 2.83 -31.98
CA ASN A 309 -47.55 3.41 -30.65
C ASN A 309 -46.59 4.61 -30.55
N VAL A 310 -46.98 5.63 -29.79
CA VAL A 310 -46.16 6.82 -29.54
C VAL A 310 -44.96 6.43 -28.67
N SER A 311 -43.75 6.49 -29.23
CA SER A 311 -42.48 6.21 -28.55
C SER A 311 -41.70 7.51 -28.39
N SER A 312 -40.78 7.59 -27.41
CA SER A 312 -40.01 8.80 -27.11
C SER A 312 -39.34 9.45 -28.34
N HIS A 313 -38.96 8.65 -29.33
CA HIS A 313 -38.37 9.11 -30.60
C HIS A 313 -39.40 9.61 -31.62
N SER A 314 -40.64 9.12 -31.56
CA SER A 314 -41.72 9.50 -32.47
C SER A 314 -42.65 10.59 -31.92
N VAL A 315 -42.63 10.87 -30.61
CA VAL A 315 -43.45 11.91 -29.94
C VAL A 315 -43.48 13.24 -30.69
N MET A 316 -42.31 13.76 -31.09
CA MET A 316 -42.21 15.06 -31.76
C MET A 316 -42.93 15.09 -33.10
N LEU A 317 -42.96 13.97 -33.82
CA LEU A 317 -43.68 13.85 -35.09
C LEU A 317 -45.19 13.82 -34.87
N TYR A 318 -45.67 13.08 -33.87
CA TYR A 318 -47.10 13.07 -33.50
C TYR A 318 -47.58 14.46 -33.09
N LEU A 319 -46.84 15.18 -32.23
CA LEU A 319 -47.20 16.54 -31.80
C LEU A 319 -47.27 17.54 -32.96
N GLY A 320 -46.32 17.49 -33.90
CA GLY A 320 -46.33 18.40 -35.07
C GLY A 320 -47.52 18.17 -36.01
N ILE A 321 -48.01 16.92 -36.10
CA ILE A 321 -49.20 16.58 -36.90
C ILE A 321 -50.49 17.02 -36.19
N ILE A 322 -50.58 16.79 -34.88
CA ILE A 322 -51.67 17.29 -34.04
C ILE A 322 -51.76 18.82 -34.16
N GLU A 323 -50.65 19.53 -34.05
CA GLU A 323 -50.60 20.98 -34.15
C GLU A 323 -51.11 21.49 -35.51
N ARG A 324 -50.68 20.86 -36.61
CA ARG A 324 -51.15 21.22 -37.96
C ARG A 324 -52.65 21.01 -38.08
N ARG A 325 -53.16 19.88 -37.61
CA ARG A 325 -54.58 19.53 -37.71
C ARG A 325 -55.46 20.41 -36.83
N ILE A 326 -55.04 20.69 -35.60
CA ILE A 326 -55.74 21.64 -34.71
C ILE A 326 -55.81 23.00 -35.38
N ASN A 327 -54.71 23.52 -35.94
CA ASN A 327 -54.69 24.80 -36.64
C ASN A 327 -55.68 24.84 -37.82
N ASP A 328 -55.80 23.76 -38.58
CA ASP A 328 -56.76 23.67 -39.68
C ASP A 328 -58.22 23.66 -39.18
N LEU A 329 -58.52 22.93 -38.11
CA LEU A 329 -59.84 22.94 -37.47
C LEU A 329 -60.19 24.31 -36.89
N LEU A 330 -59.21 24.99 -36.28
CA LEU A 330 -59.36 26.33 -35.72
C LEU A 330 -59.62 27.35 -36.82
N ARG A 331 -58.93 27.25 -37.95
CA ARG A 331 -59.23 28.04 -39.16
C ARG A 331 -60.66 27.80 -39.62
N LEU A 332 -61.09 26.56 -39.76
CA LEU A 332 -62.46 26.23 -40.17
C LEU A 332 -63.53 26.78 -39.20
N ALA A 333 -63.30 26.71 -37.90
CA ALA A 333 -64.19 27.28 -36.89
C ALA A 333 -64.26 28.81 -36.97
N LEU A 334 -63.12 29.48 -37.17
CA LEU A 334 -63.05 30.93 -37.38
C LEU A 334 -63.76 31.35 -38.67
N TYR A 335 -63.61 30.58 -39.76
CA TYR A 335 -64.36 30.80 -41.01
C TYR A 335 -65.87 30.63 -40.79
N ARG A 336 -66.29 29.60 -40.05
CA ARG A 336 -67.71 29.37 -39.71
C ARG A 336 -68.30 30.49 -38.85
N ASN A 337 -67.59 30.97 -37.84
CA ASN A 337 -68.02 32.10 -37.02
C ASN A 337 -68.07 33.41 -37.80
N LYS A 338 -67.15 33.61 -38.75
CA LYS A 338 -67.16 34.78 -39.64
C LYS A 338 -68.36 34.77 -40.60
N ILE A 339 -68.78 33.58 -41.05
CA ILE A 339 -70.01 33.41 -41.85
C ILE A 339 -71.27 33.63 -40.99
N ALA A 340 -71.28 33.14 -39.74
CA ALA A 340 -72.38 33.33 -38.80
C ALA A 340 -72.52 34.77 -38.25
N ALA A 341 -71.49 35.60 -38.36
CA ALA A 341 -71.52 37.02 -38.01
C ALA A 341 -71.81 37.95 -39.21
N MET A 342 -71.88 37.39 -40.43
CA MET A 342 -72.21 38.11 -41.67
C MET A 342 -73.63 37.83 -42.18
N GLY A 343 -74.35 36.89 -41.58
CA GLY A 343 -75.80 36.70 -41.73
C GLY A 343 -76.48 37.07 -40.42
#